data_AF-A0A920H3Y3-F1
#
_entry.id   AF-A0A920H3Y3-F1
#
_cell.length_a   1.000
_cell.length_b   1.000
_cell.length_c   1.000
_cell.angle_alpha   90.00
_cell.angle_beta   90.00
_cell.angle_gamma   90.00
#
_symmetry.space_group_name_H-M   'P 1'
#
loop_
_entity.id
_entity.type
_entity.pdbx_description
1 polymer ?
#
loop_
_entity_poly.entity_id
_entity_poly.type
_entity_poly.pdbx_seq_one_letter_code
_entity_poly.pdbx_strand_id
1 'polypeptide(L)' 'MVLVQGDPELLTFRALRLMQKADVVIYDRLVSDPIMNLLRKDSEKIYVGKERADHAMPQEEINDLLVRLAKDGKRF' A
#
# COMPACT_ATOMS: atom_id res chain seq x y z
N MET A 1 -2.13 -3.36 3.02
CA MET A 1 -3.23 -2.50 2.54
C MET A 1 -2.78 -1.98 1.21
N VAL A 2 -3.61 -2.04 0.17
CA VAL A 2 -3.24 -1.45 -1.12
C VAL A 2 -3.82 -0.05 -1.19
N LEU A 3 -2.94 0.95 -1.22
CA LEU A 3 -3.31 2.35 -1.45
C LEU A 3 -3.13 2.64 -2.93
N VAL A 4 -4.26 2.69 -3.63
CA VAL A 4 -4.36 3.12 -5.03
C VAL A 4 -4.99 4.51 -5.04
N GLN A 5 -4.54 5.36 -5.96
CA GLN A 5 -5.04 6.72 -6.24
C GLN A 5 -6.35 7.10 -5.55
N GLY A 6 -6.27 8.04 -4.61
CA GLY A 6 -7.44 8.66 -3.99
C GLY A 6 -7.03 9.92 -3.24
N ASP A 7 -7.88 10.93 -3.30
CA ASP A 7 -7.70 12.18 -2.56
C ASP A 7 -7.52 11.87 -1.05
N PRO A 8 -6.45 12.36 -0.39
CA PRO A 8 -6.29 12.24 1.05
C PRO A 8 -7.51 12.70 1.86
N GLU A 9 -8.31 13.63 1.33
CA GLU A 9 -9.54 14.11 1.97
C GLU A 9 -10.71 13.12 1.86
N LEU A 10 -10.66 12.16 0.93
CA LEU A 10 -11.65 11.08 0.80
C LEU A 10 -11.33 9.87 1.70
N LEU A 11 -10.28 9.97 2.52
CA LEU A 11 -9.82 8.90 3.39
C LEU A 11 -10.76 8.77 4.59
N THR A 12 -11.64 7.78 4.55
CA THR A 12 -12.58 7.54 5.66
C THR A 12 -11.86 7.18 6.96
N PHE A 13 -12.45 7.52 8.11
CA PHE A 13 -11.93 7.10 9.43
C PHE A 13 -11.68 5.59 9.56
N ARG A 14 -12.44 4.77 8.81
CA ARG A 14 -12.21 3.32 8.74
C ARG A 14 -10.91 2.98 8.03
N ALA A 15 -10.64 3.61 6.88
CA ALA A 15 -9.39 3.44 6.16
C ALA A 15 -8.19 3.86 7.02
N LEU A 16 -8.27 5.01 7.71
CA LEU A 16 -7.23 5.47 8.63
C LEU A 16 -6.94 4.46 9.74
N ARG A 17 -7.98 3.88 10.35
CA ARG A 17 -7.82 2.88 11.41
C ARG A 17 -7.22 1.57 10.91
N LEU A 18 -7.46 1.21 9.64
CA LEU A 18 -6.83 0.04 9.01
C LEU A 18 -5.37 0.32 8.68
N MET A 19 -5.05 1.52 8.17
CA MET A 19 -3.66 1.93 7.89
C MET A 19 -2.77 1.90 9.13
N GLN A 20 -3.30 2.31 10.30
CA GLN A 20 -2.55 2.23 11.56
C GLN A 20 -2.32 0.80 12.06
N LYS A 21 -3.08 -0.18 11.56
CA LYS A 21 -2.99 -1.60 11.95
C LYS A 21 -2.33 -2.47 10.90
N ALA A 22 -2.01 -1.92 9.73
CA ALA A 22 -1.37 -2.66 8.66
C ALA A 22 0.10 -2.91 9.04
N ASP A 23 0.52 -4.17 8.92
CA ASP A 23 1.92 -4.57 9.01
C ASP A 23 2.64 -4.30 7.68
N VAL A 24 1.90 -4.36 6.56
CA VAL A 24 2.45 -4.06 5.23
C VAL A 24 1.52 -3.12 4.46
N VAL A 25 2.10 -2.06 3.89
CA VAL A 25 1.41 -1.07 3.05
C VAL A 25 2.04 -1.09 1.67
N ILE A 26 1.19 -1.37 0.67
CA ILE A 26 1.55 -1.36 -0.73
C ILE A 26 1.00 -0.06 -1.32
N TYR A 27 1.85 0.76 -1.93
CA TYR A 27 1.47 2.10 -2.40
C TYR A 27 2.06 2.44 -3.78
N ASP A 28 1.38 3.29 -4.54
CA ASP A 28 1.83 3.79 -5.84
C ASP A 28 2.37 5.23 -5.77
N ARG A 29 2.82 5.77 -6.91
CA ARG A 29 3.41 7.13 -7.03
C ARG A 29 2.45 8.26 -6.63
N LEU A 30 1.15 7.99 -6.65
CA LEU A 30 0.12 9.01 -6.50
C LEU A 30 -0.36 9.11 -5.06
N VAL A 31 0.17 8.27 -4.17
CA VAL A 31 0.04 8.43 -2.73
C VAL A 31 0.97 9.56 -2.28
N SER A 32 0.42 10.55 -1.59
CA SER A 32 1.14 11.73 -1.13
C SER A 32 1.88 11.49 0.19
N ASP A 33 2.97 12.23 0.42
CA ASP A 33 3.77 12.14 1.66
C ASP A 33 2.95 12.31 2.96
N PRO A 34 1.93 13.19 3.03
CA PRO A 34 1.06 13.27 4.21
C PRO A 34 0.35 11.96 4.53
N ILE A 35 -0.11 11.19 3.53
CA ILE A 35 -0.71 9.87 3.75
C ILE A 35 0.34 8.89 4.27
N MET A 36 1.55 8.92 3.70
CA MET A 36 2.65 8.06 4.13
C MET A 36 3.08 8.31 5.58
N ASN A 37 2.89 9.53 6.08
CA ASN A 37 3.12 9.91 7.47
C ASN A 37 2.03 9.42 8.44
N LEU A 38 0.83 9.10 7.95
CA LEU A 38 -0.26 8.52 8.76
C LEU A 38 -0.10 7.00 8.98
N LEU A 39 0.77 6.36 8.19
CA LEU A 39 1.07 4.95 8.31
C LEU A 39 1.83 4.65 9.60
N ARG A 40 1.66 3.44 10.12
CA ARG A 40 2.41 2.95 11.26
C ARG A 40 3.92 2.97 10.95
N LYS A 41 4.74 3.45 11.88
CA LYS A 41 6.21 3.53 11.67
C LYS A 41 6.86 2.17 11.42
N ASP A 42 6.36 1.13 12.05
CA ASP A 42 6.88 -0.24 11.92
C ASP A 42 6.29 -1.00 10.71
N SER A 43 5.37 -0.39 9.94
CA SER A 43 4.81 -1.08 8.78
C SER A 43 5.84 -1.15 7.65
N GLU A 44 5.94 -2.30 7.02
CA GLU A 44 6.71 -2.49 5.80
C GLU A 44 6.03 -1.75 4.64
N LYS A 45 6.78 -0.91 3.92
CA LYS A 45 6.26 -0.05 2.86
C LYS A 45 6.78 -0.53 1.53
N ILE A 46 5.90 -1.08 0.69
CA ILE A 46 6.25 -1.63 -0.61
C ILE A 46 5.72 -0.68 -1.69
N TYR A 47 6.64 -0.03 -2.40
CA TYR A 47 6.31 0.86 -3.50
C TYR A 47 6.13 0.06 -4.80
N VAL A 48 4.94 0.13 -5.40
CA VAL A 48 4.58 -0.60 -6.63
C VAL A 48 4.29 0.33 -7.83
N GLY A 49 4.31 1.64 -7.62
CA GLY A 49 4.20 2.59 -8.73
C GLY A 49 5.52 2.69 -9.50
N LYS A 50 5.56 2.49 -10.81
CA LYS A 50 6.77 2.83 -11.60
C LYS A 50 6.44 3.68 -12.81
N GLU A 51 7.42 4.53 -13.14
CA GLU A 51 7.47 5.39 -14.32
C GLU A 51 7.20 4.61 -15.59
N ARG A 52 6.56 5.28 -16.56
CA ARG A 52 5.95 4.75 -17.78
C ARG A 52 6.89 3.96 -18.73
N ALA A 53 8.12 3.62 -18.37
CA ALA A 53 9.13 3.21 -19.34
C ALA A 53 9.64 1.77 -19.26
N ASP A 54 9.55 1.02 -18.16
CA ASP A 54 10.20 -0.30 -18.16
C ASP A 54 9.70 -1.29 -17.10
N HIS A 55 8.71 -2.12 -17.44
CA HIS A 55 8.17 -3.17 -16.57
C HIS A 55 7.32 -2.64 -15.40
N ALA A 56 6.06 -2.32 -15.69
CA ALA A 56 5.03 -2.33 -14.65
C ALA A 56 5.04 -3.73 -14.03
N MET A 57 5.16 -3.82 -12.71
CA MET A 57 4.93 -5.09 -12.01
C MET A 57 3.53 -5.56 -12.44
N PRO A 58 3.39 -6.67 -13.17
CA PRO A 58 2.10 -7.12 -13.64
C PRO A 58 1.16 -7.27 -12.46
N GLN A 59 -0.13 -7.05 -12.68
CA GLN A 59 -1.10 -7.17 -11.60
C GLN A 59 -1.09 -8.58 -10.97
N GLU A 60 -0.64 -9.59 -11.72
CA GLU A 60 -0.33 -10.94 -11.21
C GLU A 60 0.78 -10.95 -10.16
N GLU A 61 1.88 -10.23 -10.35
CA GLU A 61 2.97 -10.15 -9.36
C GLU A 61 2.53 -9.41 -8.09
N ILE A 62 1.67 -8.39 -8.21
CA ILE A 62 1.05 -7.74 -7.04
C ILE A 62 0.15 -8.74 -6.30
N ASN A 63 -0.65 -9.51 -7.03
CA ASN A 63 -1.50 -10.55 -6.45
C ASN A 63 -0.67 -11.63 -5.76
N ASP A 64 0.42 -12.07 -6.38
CA ASP A 64 1.34 -13.05 -5.81
C ASP A 64 2.03 -12.53 -4.55
N LEU A 65 2.41 -11.25 -4.55
CA LEU A 65 2.93 -10.58 -3.37
C LEU A 65 1.90 -10.57 -2.24
N LEU A 66 0.65 -10.20 -2.51
CA LEU A 66 -0.44 -10.23 -1.53
C LEU A 66 -0.65 -11.64 -0.98
N VAL A 67 -0.63 -12.66 -1.84
CA VAL A 67 -0.78 -14.07 -1.44
C VAL A 67 0.40 -14.52 -0.57
N ARG A 68 1.64 -14.12 -0.87
CA ARG A 68 2.81 -14.41 -0.03
C ARG A 68 2.69 -13.76 1.33
N LEU A 69 2.35 -12.47 1.36
CA LEU A 69 2.15 -11.73 2.62
C LEU A 69 1.04 -12.36 3.48
N ALA A 70 -0.03 -12.86 2.85
CA ALA A 70 -1.09 -13.58 3.55
C ALA A 70 -0.60 -14.91 4.14
N LYS A 71 0.21 -15.65 3.39
CA LYS A 71 0.82 -16.91 3.86
C LYS A 71 1.79 -16.69 5.01
N ASP A 72 2.49 -15.55 5.02
CA ASP A 72 3.38 -15.14 6.11
C ASP A 72 2.62 -14.64 7.35
N GLY A 73 1.28 -14.64 7.33
CA GLY A 73 0.45 -14.19 8.45
C GLY A 73 0.48 -12.67 8.67
N LYS A 74 1.06 -11.92 7.73
CA LYS A 74 1.15 -10.46 7.82
C LYS A 74 -0.22 -9.84 7.53
N ARG A 75 -0.59 -8.83 8.31
CA ARG A 75 -1.84 -8.08 8.10
C ARG A 75 -1.59 -6.96 7.10
N PHE A 76 -2.20 -7.05 5.93
CA PHE A 76 -2.19 -6.01 4.91
C PHE A 76 -3.62 -5.51 4.70
#